data_AF-A0A4Q4V036-F1
#
_entry.id   AF-A0A4Q4V036-F1
#
_cell.length_a   1.000
_cell.length_b   1.000
_cell.length_c   1.000
_cell.angle_alpha   90.00
_cell.angle_beta   90.00
_cell.angle_gamma   90.00
#
_symmetry.space_group_name_H-M   'P 1'
#
loop_
_entity.id
_entity.type
_entity.pdbx_description
1 polymer ?
#
loop_
_entity_poly.entity_id
_entity_poly.type
_entity_poly.pdbx_seq_one_letter_code
_entity_poly.pdbx_strand_id
1 'polypeptide(L)'
;MRHYADDLYELVHTKDKDKEPFQAVFYTLLGAETYEMRDLYIQHPTRPGWWRSSGRIDDVVIMADAKKLNCVPYEAVIEQHPGIATALICGTGRSRPAVLVQPSQWPESEEEEHKLIDAAWPQFEKANEAGPVFGRLVKELVVVTKQSKPMERAGGKDTVMRKRSLQLYEDEIDEAYQRAEKLGLLYGDAADKGNLV
;
A
#
# COMPACT_ATOMS: atom_id res chain seq x y z
N MET A 1 -9.94 -11.50 17.20
CA MET A 1 -8.82 -11.24 16.27
C MET A 1 -8.46 -12.54 15.59
N ARG A 2 -8.45 -12.55 14.25
CA ARG A 2 -8.11 -13.72 13.43
C ARG A 2 -6.77 -13.45 12.74
N HIS A 3 -5.81 -14.37 12.80
CA HIS A 3 -4.52 -14.20 12.12
C HIS A 3 -4.73 -14.04 10.61
N TYR A 4 -3.99 -13.13 9.97
CA TYR A 4 -4.13 -12.83 8.54
C TYR A 4 -2.83 -13.01 7.73
N ALA A 5 -1.73 -12.42 8.18
CA ALA A 5 -0.36 -12.60 7.66
C ALA A 5 0.64 -11.99 8.62
N ASP A 6 1.81 -12.60 8.77
CA ASP A 6 2.89 -12.12 9.65
C ASP A 6 2.34 -11.72 11.04
N ASP A 7 2.50 -10.45 11.44
CA ASP A 7 2.00 -9.88 12.69
C ASP A 7 0.63 -9.20 12.57
N LEU A 8 -0.02 -9.30 11.40
CA LEU A 8 -1.32 -8.73 11.10
C LEU A 8 -2.46 -9.69 11.48
N TYR A 9 -3.43 -9.13 12.20
CA TYR A 9 -4.65 -9.79 12.60
C TYR A 9 -5.85 -9.00 12.13
N GLU A 10 -6.84 -9.69 11.59
CA GLU A 10 -8.12 -9.11 11.24
C GLU A 10 -9.05 -9.05 12.45
N LEU A 11 -9.77 -7.93 12.58
CA LEU A 11 -10.90 -7.82 13.48
C LEU A 11 -12.10 -8.56 12.89
N VAL A 12 -12.50 -9.65 13.55
CA VAL A 12 -13.69 -10.44 13.22
C VAL A 12 -14.62 -10.42 14.41
N HIS A 13 -15.85 -9.98 14.19
CA HIS A 13 -16.92 -10.10 15.17
C HIS A 13 -17.49 -11.51 15.07
N THR A 14 -17.55 -12.23 16.19
CA THR A 14 -18.22 -13.52 16.28
C THR A 14 -19.50 -13.33 17.08
N LYS A 15 -20.59 -13.92 16.60
CA LYS A 15 -21.88 -13.84 17.27
C LYS A 15 -21.78 -14.45 18.66
N ASP A 16 -22.25 -13.70 19.64
CA ASP A 16 -22.16 -14.05 21.04
C ASP A 16 -23.50 -13.73 21.69
N LYS A 17 -24.16 -14.77 22.21
CA LYS A 17 -25.49 -14.66 22.83
C LYS A 17 -25.48 -13.71 24.02
N ASP A 18 -24.36 -13.63 24.74
CA ASP A 18 -24.24 -12.76 25.91
C ASP A 18 -24.03 -11.29 25.53
N LYS A 19 -23.72 -11.01 24.26
CA LYS A 19 -23.46 -9.66 23.72
C LYS A 19 -24.47 -9.24 22.66
N GLU A 20 -25.53 -10.03 22.45
CA GLU A 20 -26.52 -9.83 21.39
C GLU A 20 -27.02 -8.39 21.27
N PRO A 21 -27.38 -7.67 22.38
CA PRO A 21 -27.85 -6.29 22.30
C PRO A 21 -26.86 -5.29 21.69
N PHE A 22 -25.57 -5.63 21.69
CA PHE A 22 -24.48 -4.77 21.21
C PHE A 22 -23.94 -5.22 19.84
N GLN A 23 -24.47 -6.30 19.26
CA GLN A 23 -24.02 -6.83 17.97
C GLN A 23 -25.05 -6.58 16.86
N ALA A 24 -25.38 -5.30 16.66
CA ALA A 24 -26.35 -4.83 15.67
C ALA A 24 -26.17 -5.47 14.27
N VAL A 25 -24.93 -5.73 13.86
CA VAL A 25 -24.57 -6.32 12.58
C VAL A 25 -25.27 -7.67 12.31
N PHE A 26 -25.52 -8.50 13.34
CA PHE A 26 -26.17 -9.81 13.18
C PHE A 26 -27.70 -9.74 13.09
N TYR A 27 -28.30 -8.58 13.37
CA TYR A 27 -29.71 -8.33 13.08
C TYR A 27 -29.92 -7.89 11.62
N THR A 28 -28.91 -7.26 11.02
CA THR A 28 -28.93 -6.87 9.60
C THR A 28 -28.52 -8.04 8.70
N LEU A 29 -27.49 -8.78 9.09
CA LEU A 29 -26.98 -9.95 8.37
C LEU A 29 -27.55 -11.24 8.97
N LEU A 30 -28.84 -11.47 8.70
CA LEU A 30 -29.56 -12.64 9.23
C LEU A 30 -28.87 -13.95 8.85
N GLY A 31 -28.62 -14.79 9.84
CA GLY A 31 -27.95 -16.09 9.67
C GLY A 31 -26.42 -16.04 9.64
N ALA A 32 -25.81 -14.84 9.72
CA ALA A 32 -24.36 -14.74 9.86
C ALA A 32 -23.94 -15.07 11.31
N GLU A 33 -22.92 -15.91 11.44
CA GLU A 33 -22.28 -16.25 12.72
C GLU A 33 -20.99 -15.45 12.96
N THR A 34 -20.41 -14.91 11.89
CA THR A 34 -19.24 -14.04 11.94
C THR A 34 -19.38 -12.87 11.00
N TYR A 35 -18.78 -11.74 11.34
CA TYR A 35 -18.68 -10.57 10.49
C TYR A 35 -17.22 -10.11 10.39
N GLU A 36 -16.71 -10.08 9.18
CA GLU A 36 -15.34 -9.71 8.83
C GLU A 36 -15.28 -8.19 8.65
N MET A 37 -14.67 -7.49 9.61
CA MET A 37 -14.58 -6.02 9.55
C MET A 37 -13.62 -5.54 8.45
N ARG A 38 -12.73 -6.44 7.99
CA ARG A 38 -11.64 -6.15 7.04
C ARG A 38 -10.63 -5.13 7.55
N ASP A 39 -10.66 -4.80 8.84
CA ASP A 39 -9.68 -3.94 9.50
C ASP A 39 -8.54 -4.79 10.08
N LEU A 40 -7.31 -4.39 9.80
CA LEU A 40 -6.08 -5.07 10.23
C LEU A 40 -5.46 -4.38 11.43
N TYR A 41 -4.90 -5.18 12.33
CA TYR A 41 -4.29 -4.73 13.57
C TYR A 41 -3.01 -5.50 13.87
N ILE A 42 -2.10 -4.85 14.58
CA ILE A 42 -0.89 -5.45 15.15
C ILE A 42 -1.03 -5.45 16.67
N GLN A 43 -0.72 -6.59 17.30
CA GLN A 43 -0.72 -6.71 18.75
C GLN A 43 0.44 -5.93 19.37
N HIS A 44 0.21 -5.24 20.48
CA HIS A 44 1.28 -4.55 21.19
C HIS A 44 2.32 -5.57 21.70
N PRO A 45 3.63 -5.36 21.45
CA PRO A 45 4.66 -6.38 21.69
C PRO A 45 4.78 -6.78 23.17
N THR A 46 4.49 -5.86 24.09
CA THR A 46 4.62 -6.09 25.55
C THR A 46 3.30 -6.03 26.32
N ARG A 47 2.17 -5.73 25.67
CA ARG A 47 0.87 -5.55 26.35
C ARG A 47 -0.19 -6.46 25.71
N PRO A 48 -0.37 -7.68 26.22
CA PRO A 48 -1.36 -8.61 25.69
C PRO A 48 -2.77 -7.99 25.66
N GLY A 49 -3.50 -8.23 24.57
CA GLY A 49 -4.85 -7.68 24.37
C GLY A 49 -4.92 -6.23 23.89
N TRP A 50 -3.78 -5.52 23.78
CA TRP A 50 -3.72 -4.17 23.21
C TRP A 50 -3.38 -4.26 21.72
N TRP A 51 -4.11 -3.52 20.90
CA TRP A 51 -4.03 -3.59 19.44
C TRP A 51 -3.87 -2.20 18.85
N ARG A 52 -2.98 -2.08 17.87
CA ARG A 52 -2.81 -0.87 17.06
C ARG A 52 -3.41 -1.13 15.68
N SER A 53 -4.24 -0.20 15.19
CA SER A 53 -4.74 -0.25 13.82
C SER A 53 -3.58 -0.19 12.82
N SER A 54 -3.63 -1.04 11.79
CA SER A 54 -2.55 -1.22 10.81
C SER A 54 -3.03 -1.15 9.36
N GLY A 55 -4.24 -0.65 9.11
CA GLY A 55 -4.83 -0.49 7.78
C GLY A 55 -6.01 -1.42 7.53
N ARG A 56 -6.43 -1.55 6.27
CA ARG A 56 -7.48 -2.49 5.86
C ARG A 56 -6.90 -3.63 5.03
N ILE A 57 -7.62 -4.75 4.97
CA ILE A 57 -7.35 -5.85 4.03
C ILE A 57 -7.32 -5.33 2.58
N ASP A 58 -8.15 -4.33 2.29
CA ASP A 58 -8.23 -3.72 0.95
C ASP A 58 -6.96 -2.94 0.56
N ASP A 59 -6.10 -2.61 1.53
CA ASP A 59 -4.82 -1.92 1.32
C ASP A 59 -3.63 -2.89 1.18
N VAL A 60 -3.85 -4.21 1.32
CA VAL A 60 -2.80 -5.22 1.20
C VAL A 60 -2.60 -5.58 -0.27
N VAL A 61 -1.36 -5.47 -0.75
CA VAL A 61 -0.96 -5.96 -2.07
C VAL A 61 -0.56 -7.43 -1.98
N ILE A 62 -1.14 -8.26 -2.85
CA ILE A 62 -0.81 -9.68 -2.92
C ILE A 62 0.14 -9.90 -4.09
N MET A 63 1.38 -10.24 -3.80
CA MET A 63 2.44 -10.48 -4.78
C MET A 63 2.15 -11.73 -5.64
N ALA A 64 2.86 -11.88 -6.77
CA ALA A 64 2.70 -13.04 -7.66
C ALA A 64 2.94 -14.40 -6.98
N ASP A 65 3.78 -14.45 -5.94
CA ASP A 65 4.04 -15.63 -5.11
C ASP A 65 3.08 -15.76 -3.91
N ALA A 66 1.96 -15.05 -3.96
CA ALA A 66 0.93 -14.98 -2.92
C ALA A 66 1.38 -14.40 -1.57
N LYS A 67 2.58 -13.80 -1.49
CA LYS A 67 2.98 -13.05 -0.30
C LYS A 67 2.15 -11.78 -0.17
N LYS A 68 1.83 -11.41 1.07
CA LYS A 68 0.99 -10.26 1.39
C LYS A 68 1.86 -9.12 1.89
N LEU A 69 1.78 -7.97 1.23
CA LEU A 69 2.49 -6.76 1.58
C LEU A 69 1.52 -5.77 2.23
N ASN A 70 1.76 -5.39 3.48
CA ASN A 70 1.05 -4.27 4.08
C ASN A 70 1.64 -2.96 3.59
N CYS A 71 0.87 -2.23 2.79
CA CYS A 71 1.32 -1.00 2.13
C CYS A 71 1.30 0.21 3.05
N VAL A 72 0.35 0.28 4.00
CA VAL A 72 0.10 1.48 4.82
C VAL A 72 1.35 1.98 5.56
N PRO A 73 2.18 1.11 6.18
CA PRO A 73 3.40 1.57 6.84
C PRO A 73 4.44 2.17 5.88
N TYR A 74 4.57 1.64 4.66
CA TYR A 74 5.51 2.17 3.67
C TYR A 74 5.05 3.54 3.17
N GLU A 75 3.78 3.63 2.79
CA GLU A 75 3.16 4.87 2.29
C GLU A 75 3.30 6.00 3.32
N ALA A 76 3.01 5.71 4.59
CA ALA A 76 3.16 6.67 5.68
C ALA A 76 4.60 7.12 5.93
N VAL A 77 5.62 6.34 5.55
CA VAL A 77 7.04 6.76 5.62
C VAL A 77 7.39 7.62 4.40
N ILE A 78 6.92 7.24 3.22
CA ILE A 78 7.16 7.97 1.96
C ILE A 78 6.53 9.36 2.02
N GLU A 79 5.30 9.47 2.53
CA GLU A 79 4.54 10.71 2.69
C GLU A 79 5.14 11.68 3.73
N GLN A 80 6.17 11.27 4.48
CA GLN A 80 6.92 12.21 5.33
C GLN A 80 7.82 13.14 4.52
N HIS A 81 8.08 12.83 3.24
CA HIS A 81 8.81 13.74 2.37
C HIS A 81 7.91 14.91 1.93
N PRO A 82 8.32 16.18 2.11
CA PRO A 82 7.45 17.34 1.85
C PRO A 82 7.03 17.50 0.38
N GLY A 83 7.79 16.92 -0.55
CA GLY A 83 7.45 16.89 -1.98
C GLY A 83 6.38 15.86 -2.37
N ILE A 84 5.96 14.98 -1.45
CA ILE A 84 4.96 13.93 -1.70
C ILE A 84 3.71 14.24 -0.89
N ALA A 85 2.57 14.41 -1.57
CA ALA A 85 1.28 14.62 -0.93
C ALA A 85 0.57 13.29 -0.62
N THR A 86 0.72 12.29 -1.48
CA THR A 86 0.13 10.95 -1.27
C THR A 86 0.94 9.90 -2.01
N ALA A 87 1.12 8.72 -1.41
CA ALA A 87 1.72 7.56 -2.04
C ALA A 87 0.78 6.35 -1.97
N LEU A 88 0.59 5.63 -3.07
CA LEU A 88 -0.19 4.40 -3.13
C LEU A 88 0.64 3.28 -3.71
N ILE A 89 0.94 2.27 -2.89
CA ILE A 89 1.58 1.05 -3.33
C ILE A 89 0.55 0.13 -4.00
N CYS A 90 0.97 -0.48 -5.09
CA CYS A 90 0.17 -1.37 -5.92
C CYS A 90 1.03 -2.50 -6.51
N GLY A 91 0.47 -3.28 -7.43
CA GLY A 91 1.17 -4.41 -8.05
C GLY A 91 0.66 -5.79 -7.62
N THR A 92 -0.64 -5.91 -7.31
CA THR A 92 -1.23 -7.24 -7.04
C THR A 92 -1.01 -8.17 -8.24
N GLY A 93 -0.49 -9.37 -7.99
CA GLY A 93 -0.14 -10.35 -9.01
C GLY A 93 1.18 -10.06 -9.75
N ARG A 94 1.93 -9.02 -9.37
CA ARG A 94 3.24 -8.67 -9.95
C ARG A 94 4.37 -9.23 -9.06
N SER A 95 5.57 -9.40 -9.63
CA SER A 95 6.74 -9.91 -8.90
C SER A 95 7.36 -8.88 -7.94
N ARG A 96 7.16 -7.59 -8.21
CA ARG A 96 7.60 -6.46 -7.39
C ARG A 96 6.46 -5.47 -7.22
N PRO A 97 6.38 -4.75 -6.09
CA PRO A 97 5.42 -3.68 -5.92
C PRO A 97 5.80 -2.46 -6.77
N ALA A 98 4.78 -1.69 -7.17
CA ALA A 98 4.93 -0.37 -7.79
C ALA A 98 4.30 0.69 -6.88
N VAL A 99 4.64 1.96 -7.10
CA VAL A 99 4.14 3.08 -6.29
C VAL A 99 3.62 4.17 -7.20
N LEU A 100 2.36 4.56 -7.01
CA LEU A 100 1.78 5.76 -7.59
C LEU A 100 1.97 6.91 -6.61
N VAL A 101 2.68 7.96 -7.02
CA VAL A 101 3.02 9.12 -6.20
C VAL A 101 2.26 10.34 -6.69
N GLN A 102 1.50 10.96 -5.80
CA GLN A 102 0.99 12.30 -6.00
C GLN A 102 1.94 13.31 -5.35
N PRO A 103 2.56 14.19 -6.14
CA PRO A 103 3.47 15.20 -5.60
C PRO A 103 2.68 16.33 -4.94
N SER A 104 3.32 17.04 -4.01
CA SER A 104 2.77 18.26 -3.40
C SER A 104 2.68 19.41 -4.39
N GLN A 105 3.62 19.44 -5.35
CA GLN A 105 3.62 20.32 -6.51
C GLN A 105 3.97 19.46 -7.72
N TRP A 106 3.09 19.46 -8.73
CA TRP A 106 3.32 18.67 -9.93
C TRP A 106 4.54 19.20 -10.71
N PRO A 107 5.48 18.31 -11.10
CA PRO A 107 6.58 18.69 -11.96
C PRO A 107 6.06 19.09 -13.35
N GLU A 108 6.72 20.04 -13.99
CA GLU A 108 6.37 20.53 -15.33
C GLU A 108 7.11 19.77 -16.44
N SER A 109 8.11 18.96 -16.09
CA SER A 109 8.92 18.17 -17.01
C SER A 109 9.38 16.84 -16.41
N GLU A 110 9.80 15.90 -17.26
CA GLU A 110 10.40 14.63 -16.81
C GLU A 110 11.65 14.85 -15.95
N GLU A 111 12.47 15.86 -16.25
CA GLU A 111 13.67 16.18 -15.46
C GLU A 111 13.31 16.59 -14.03
N GLU A 112 12.23 17.37 -13.85
CA GLU A 112 11.73 17.73 -12.53
C GLU A 112 11.11 16.54 -11.80
N GLU A 113 10.44 15.66 -12.52
CA GLU A 113 9.92 14.41 -11.97
C GLU A 113 11.05 13.54 -11.41
N HIS A 114 12.13 13.36 -12.18
CA HIS A 114 13.32 12.63 -11.74
C HIS A 114 13.95 13.27 -10.50
N LYS A 115 14.11 14.60 -10.48
CA LYS A 115 14.63 15.33 -9.32
C LYS A 115 13.77 15.13 -8.07
N LEU A 116 12.44 15.14 -8.22
CA LEU A 116 11.53 14.88 -7.10
C LEU A 116 11.72 13.46 -6.55
N ILE A 117 11.75 12.45 -7.42
CA ILE A 117 11.90 11.05 -6.98
C ILE A 117 13.28 10.81 -6.36
N ASP A 118 14.33 11.39 -6.92
CA ASP A 118 15.69 11.31 -6.36
C ASP A 118 15.76 11.97 -4.97
N ALA A 119 15.15 13.14 -4.80
CA ALA A 119 15.10 13.83 -3.52
C ALA A 119 14.28 13.05 -2.46
N ALA A 120 13.19 12.41 -2.88
CA ALA A 120 12.35 11.60 -2.00
C ALA A 120 12.89 10.19 -1.74
N TRP A 121 13.85 9.72 -2.54
CA TRP A 121 14.38 8.36 -2.49
C TRP A 121 14.85 7.91 -1.10
N PRO A 122 15.48 8.75 -0.25
CA PRO A 122 15.85 8.36 1.10
C PRO A 122 14.66 7.90 1.96
N GLN A 123 13.43 8.38 1.70
CA GLN A 123 12.22 7.93 2.39
C GLN A 123 11.76 6.57 1.86
N PHE A 124 11.91 6.31 0.55
CA PHE A 124 11.68 4.98 -0.03
C PHE A 124 12.67 3.95 0.54
N GLU A 125 13.94 4.32 0.69
CA GLU A 125 14.96 3.46 1.30
C GLU A 125 14.63 3.14 2.75
N LYS A 126 14.23 4.14 3.56
CA LYS A 126 13.73 3.90 4.93
C LYS A 126 12.53 2.96 4.97
N ALA A 127 11.58 3.14 4.05
CA ALA A 127 10.42 2.24 3.95
C ALA A 127 10.85 0.81 3.58
N ASN A 128 11.78 0.66 2.65
CA ASN A 128 12.36 -0.61 2.22
C ASN A 128 13.15 -1.33 3.34
N GLU A 129 13.86 -0.59 4.19
CA GLU A 129 14.62 -1.13 5.32
C GLU A 129 13.71 -1.71 6.41
N ALA A 130 12.56 -1.07 6.65
CA ALA A 130 11.58 -1.50 7.64
C ALA A 130 10.73 -2.69 7.15
N GLY A 131 10.75 -2.98 5.86
CA GLY A 131 9.87 -3.93 5.20
C GLY A 131 10.55 -5.23 4.76
N PRO A 132 9.76 -6.27 4.39
CA PRO A 132 10.32 -7.50 3.85
C PRO A 132 11.02 -7.31 2.50
N VAL A 133 12.02 -8.16 2.23
CA VAL A 133 12.83 -8.11 0.98
C VAL A 133 11.97 -8.19 -0.29
N PHE A 134 10.90 -8.98 -0.30
CA PHE A 134 9.99 -9.11 -1.44
C PHE A 134 9.14 -7.85 -1.69
N GLY A 135 9.01 -6.98 -0.68
CA GLY A 135 8.27 -5.72 -0.74
C GLY A 135 9.14 -4.52 -1.11
N ARG A 136 10.43 -4.72 -1.46
CA ARG A 136 11.34 -3.62 -1.80
C ARG A 136 10.91 -2.88 -3.06
N LEU A 137 10.61 -1.59 -2.87
CA LEU A 137 10.31 -0.59 -3.88
C LEU A 137 11.57 -0.23 -4.69
N VAL A 138 11.40 0.03 -5.99
CA VAL A 138 12.47 0.40 -6.93
C VAL A 138 12.06 1.62 -7.74
N LYS A 139 13.02 2.47 -8.14
CA LYS A 139 12.74 3.76 -8.82
C LYS A 139 11.97 3.55 -10.13
N GLU A 140 12.28 2.49 -10.84
CA GLU A 140 11.72 2.17 -12.15
C GLU A 140 10.24 1.77 -12.11
N LEU A 141 9.71 1.49 -10.91
CA LEU A 141 8.30 1.20 -10.67
C LEU A 141 7.60 2.31 -9.87
N VAL A 142 8.19 3.51 -9.85
CA VAL A 142 7.52 4.71 -9.35
C VAL A 142 6.86 5.43 -10.53
N VAL A 143 5.56 5.69 -10.40
CA VAL A 143 4.75 6.43 -11.36
C VAL A 143 4.28 7.71 -10.68
N VAL A 144 4.55 8.87 -11.30
CA VAL A 144 4.10 10.16 -10.77
C VAL A 144 2.79 10.56 -11.43
N THR A 145 1.83 11.01 -10.62
CA THR A 145 0.55 11.52 -11.14
C THR A 145 0.75 12.83 -11.90
N LYS A 146 -0.15 13.13 -12.84
CA LYS A 146 -0.20 14.39 -13.60
C LYS A 146 -1.20 15.35 -12.98
N GLN A 147 -0.94 16.65 -13.10
CA GLN A 147 -1.84 17.69 -12.60
C GLN A 147 -3.24 17.62 -13.23
N SER A 148 -3.33 17.21 -14.50
CA SER A 148 -4.59 17.02 -15.23
C SER A 148 -5.36 15.77 -14.80
N LYS A 149 -4.73 14.87 -14.04
CA LYS A 149 -5.26 13.57 -13.65
C LYS A 149 -4.90 13.28 -12.18
N PRO A 150 -5.26 14.12 -11.19
CA PRO A 150 -4.90 13.86 -9.80
C PRO A 150 -5.58 12.58 -9.28
N MET A 151 -5.12 12.05 -8.15
CA MET A 151 -5.78 10.93 -7.49
C MET A 151 -7.22 11.28 -7.11
N GLU A 152 -8.11 10.31 -7.28
CA GLU A 152 -9.53 10.43 -6.93
C GLU A 152 -9.70 10.54 -5.41
N ARG A 153 -10.54 11.48 -4.95
CA ARG A 153 -10.84 11.71 -3.53
C ARG A 153 -12.32 11.54 -3.23
N ALA A 154 -12.62 11.06 -2.03
CA ALA A 154 -14.00 10.93 -1.56
C ALA A 154 -14.63 12.30 -1.29
N GLY A 155 -15.78 12.57 -1.92
CA GLY A 155 -16.47 13.87 -1.93
C GLY A 155 -16.42 14.60 -0.59
N GLY A 156 -15.78 15.78 -0.58
CA GLY A 156 -15.67 16.69 0.55
C GLY A 156 -14.62 16.34 1.62
N LYS A 157 -13.87 15.24 1.47
CA LYS A 157 -12.80 14.83 2.39
C LYS A 157 -11.48 14.66 1.68
N ASP A 158 -10.38 14.79 2.41
CA ASP A 158 -9.03 14.57 1.91
C ASP A 158 -8.65 13.07 1.84
N THR A 159 -9.64 12.20 1.69
CA THR A 159 -9.44 10.74 1.66
C THR A 159 -9.30 10.27 0.23
N VAL A 160 -8.14 9.71 -0.12
CA VAL A 160 -7.89 9.16 -1.45
C VAL A 160 -8.63 7.84 -1.65
N MET A 161 -9.31 7.70 -2.78
CA MET A 161 -9.97 6.48 -3.20
C MET A 161 -8.97 5.55 -3.92
N ARG A 162 -8.13 4.82 -3.17
CA ARG A 162 -7.05 3.94 -3.68
C ARG A 162 -7.44 3.19 -4.96
N LYS A 163 -8.52 2.41 -4.92
CA LYS A 163 -8.96 1.58 -6.05
C LYS A 163 -9.24 2.41 -7.31
N ARG A 164 -9.91 3.57 -7.18
CA ARG A 164 -10.23 4.42 -8.32
C ARG A 164 -8.97 5.13 -8.85
N SER A 165 -8.12 5.61 -7.96
CA SER A 165 -6.85 6.25 -8.34
C SER A 165 -5.92 5.29 -9.07
N LEU A 166 -5.80 4.05 -8.59
CA LEU A 166 -4.99 3.03 -9.25
C LEU A 166 -5.59 2.63 -10.61
N GLN A 167 -6.91 2.49 -10.72
CA GLN A 167 -7.58 2.23 -11.99
C GLN A 167 -7.39 3.37 -13.00
N LEU A 168 -7.39 4.63 -12.54
CA LEU A 168 -7.16 5.81 -13.37
C LEU A 168 -5.74 5.83 -13.98
N TYR A 169 -4.80 5.11 -13.36
CA TYR A 169 -3.38 5.05 -13.74
C TYR A 169 -2.94 3.64 -14.18
N GLU A 170 -3.89 2.75 -14.48
CA GLU A 170 -3.60 1.35 -14.82
C GLU A 170 -2.64 1.25 -16.01
N ASP A 171 -2.87 2.03 -17.06
CA ASP A 171 -2.04 2.06 -18.26
C ASP A 171 -0.59 2.50 -17.94
N GLU A 172 -0.40 3.60 -17.20
CA GLU A 172 0.95 4.08 -16.86
C GLU A 172 1.70 3.13 -15.91
N ILE A 173 0.98 2.48 -15.00
CA ILE A 173 1.56 1.45 -14.12
C ILE A 173 2.02 0.25 -14.96
N ASP A 174 1.20 -0.21 -15.90
CA ASP A 174 1.54 -1.31 -16.77
C ASP A 174 2.71 -0.97 -17.72
N GLU A 175 2.77 0.25 -18.23
CA GLU A 175 3.91 0.75 -19.00
C GLU A 175 5.20 0.75 -18.18
N ALA A 176 5.15 1.13 -16.89
CA ALA A 176 6.30 1.06 -15.98
C ALA A 176 6.79 -0.38 -15.81
N TYR A 177 5.88 -1.35 -15.61
CA TYR A 177 6.24 -2.77 -15.57
C TYR A 177 6.86 -3.25 -16.88
N GLN A 178 6.28 -2.91 -18.03
CA GLN A 178 6.82 -3.32 -19.34
C GLN A 178 8.22 -2.74 -19.57
N ARG A 179 8.48 -1.51 -19.15
CA ARG A 179 9.81 -0.89 -19.22
C ARG A 179 10.81 -1.61 -18.31
N ALA A 180 10.43 -1.86 -17.06
CA ALA A 180 11.26 -2.59 -16.10
C ALA A 180 11.56 -4.03 -16.55
N GLU A 181 10.61 -4.70 -17.21
CA GLU A 181 10.81 -6.03 -17.79
C GLU A 181 11.84 -6.02 -18.91
N LYS A 182 11.73 -5.07 -19.86
CA LYS A 182 12.70 -4.89 -20.95
C LYS A 182 14.12 -4.61 -20.45
N LEU A 183 14.24 -3.96 -19.29
CA LEU A 183 15.52 -3.68 -18.62
C LEU A 183 16.02 -4.84 -17.75
N GLY A 184 15.27 -5.94 -17.62
CA GLY A 184 15.64 -7.09 -16.79
C GLY A 184 15.65 -6.78 -15.29
N LEU A 185 14.80 -5.86 -14.83
CA LEU A 185 14.75 -5.40 -13.44
C LEU A 185 13.66 -6.10 -12.60
N LEU A 186 12.74 -6.81 -13.25
CA LEU A 186 11.66 -7.54 -12.57
C LEU A 186 12.07 -8.94 -12.07
N TYR A 187 13.16 -9.48 -12.63
CA TYR A 187 13.66 -10.83 -12.35
C TYR A 187 15.15 -10.75 -12.05
N GLY A 188 15.49 -10.49 -10.79
CA GLY A 188 16.85 -10.46 -10.27
C GLY A 188 16.80 -10.42 -8.76
N ASP A 189 17.65 -11.20 -8.09
CA ASP A 189 17.71 -11.23 -6.63
C ASP A 189 17.86 -9.81 -6.09
N ALA A 190 17.06 -9.47 -5.08
CA ALA A 190 17.06 -8.17 -4.41
C ALA A 190 18.37 -7.87 -3.65
N ALA A 191 19.44 -8.63 -3.91
CA ALA A 191 20.74 -8.58 -3.29
C ALA A 191 21.87 -8.02 -4.20
N ASP A 192 21.68 -7.85 -5.52
CA ASP A 192 22.87 -7.72 -6.42
C ASP A 192 22.90 -6.54 -7.40
N LYS A 193 22.20 -5.42 -7.14
CA LYS A 193 22.35 -4.21 -7.98
C LYS A 193 22.41 -2.91 -7.18
N GLY A 194 23.26 -2.88 -6.15
CA GLY A 194 23.88 -1.62 -5.75
C GLY A 194 24.86 -1.21 -6.85
N ASN A 195 24.68 -0.03 -7.45
CA ASN A 195 25.40 0.52 -8.59
C ASN A 195 25.13 -0.14 -9.96
N LEU A 196 24.18 0.43 -10.69
CA LEU A 196 24.38 0.65 -12.13
C LEU A 196 24.08 2.12 -12.45
N VAL A 197 25.18 2.87 -12.50
CA VAL A 197 25.46 4.22 -13.07
C VAL A 197 24.70 5.40 -12.49
#